data_AF-A0A6P9EQY7-F1
#
_entry.id   AF-A0A6P9EQY7-F1
#
_cell.length_a   1.000
_cell.length_b   1.000
_cell.length_c   1.000
_cell.angle_alpha   90.00
_cell.angle_beta   90.00
_cell.angle_gamma   90.00
#
_symmetry.space_group_name_H-M   'P 1'
#
loop_
_entity.id
_entity.type
_entity.pdbx_description
1 polymer ?
#
loop_
_entity_poly.entity_id
_entity_poly.type
_entity_poly.pdbx_seq_one_letter_code
_entity_poly.pdbx_strand_id
1 'polypeptide(L)' 'MLLNCGVSVWLVQVGAGASKKNRPTYANANALKLSCELLRIFITEAVQRAATIAEAEGVSKIEATHLERILPQLLLDF' A
#
# COMPACT_ATOMS: atom_id res chain seq x y z
N MET A 1 3.97 -8.42 -35.52
CA MET A 1 4.96 -7.92 -34.54
C MET A 1 4.22 -7.45 -33.30
N LEU A 2 4.38 -8.15 -32.18
CA LEU A 2 3.75 -7.79 -30.91
C LEU A 2 4.46 -6.57 -30.31
N LEU A 3 3.73 -5.46 -30.24
CA LEU A 3 4.07 -4.27 -29.47
C LEU A 3 3.85 -4.61 -27.98
N ASN A 4 4.80 -5.30 -27.35
CA ASN A 4 4.65 -5.72 -25.97
C ASN A 4 5.17 -4.62 -25.03
N CYS A 5 4.21 -3.81 -24.58
CA CYS A 5 4.13 -3.13 -23.28
C CYS A 5 5.45 -2.60 -22.68
N GLY A 6 5.69 -1.31 -22.89
CA GLY A 6 6.66 -0.52 -22.16
C GLY A 6 6.25 -0.36 -20.69
N VAL A 7 6.64 -1.33 -19.87
CA VAL A 7 6.89 -1.09 -18.45
C VAL A 7 8.33 -1.50 -18.21
N SER A 8 9.25 -0.58 -18.47
CA SER A 8 10.57 -0.63 -17.84
C SER A 8 10.32 -0.49 -16.34
N VAL A 9 10.06 -1.62 -15.68
CA VAL A 9 10.00 -1.74 -14.23
C VAL A 9 11.40 -1.40 -13.75
N TRP A 10 11.66 -0.11 -13.57
CA TRP A 10 12.69 0.35 -12.65
C TRP A 10 12.28 -0.25 -11.31
N LEU A 11 12.94 -1.34 -10.95
CA LEU A 11 12.85 -1.96 -9.63
C LEU A 11 13.10 -0.85 -8.61
N VAL A 12 12.02 -0.28 -8.08
CA VAL A 12 12.10 0.56 -6.89
C VAL A 12 12.52 -0.38 -5.77
N GLN A 13 13.82 -0.39 -5.48
CA GLN A 13 14.37 -1.08 -4.33
C GLN A 13 13.94 -0.31 -3.08
N VAL A 14 12.72 -0.58 -2.59
CA VAL A 14 12.30 -0.14 -1.25
C VAL A 14 13.00 -1.06 -0.26
N GLY A 15 14.11 -0.59 0.30
CA GLY A 15 14.87 -1.30 1.31
C GLY A 15 14.10 -1.39 2.63
N ALA A 16 13.38 -2.49 2.82
CA ALA A 16 13.04 -3.02 4.15
C ALA A 16 13.78 -4.37 4.28
N GLY A 17 14.55 -4.53 5.35
CA GLY A 17 15.61 -5.53 5.47
C GLY A 17 15.17 -6.97 5.16
N ALA A 18 15.81 -7.60 4.19
CA ALA A 18 15.80 -9.05 4.02
C ALA A 18 17.23 -9.54 3.75
N SER A 19 17.62 -10.56 4.50
CA SER A 19 18.92 -11.23 4.45
C SER A 19 19.35 -11.58 3.02
N LYS A 20 20.60 -11.24 2.69
CA LYS A 20 21.24 -11.35 1.37
C LYS A 20 21.12 -12.75 0.74
N LYS A 21 20.22 -12.92 -0.23
CA LYS A 21 20.37 -13.82 -1.38
C LYS A 21 19.73 -13.16 -2.60
N ASN A 22 20.53 -12.54 -3.46
CA ASN A 22 20.10 -11.87 -4.69
C ASN A 22 19.68 -12.90 -5.75
N ARG A 23 18.56 -13.59 -5.53
CA ARG A 23 17.87 -14.35 -6.56
C ARG A 23 16.86 -13.41 -7.22
N PRO A 24 16.80 -13.33 -8.57
CA PRO A 24 15.80 -12.50 -9.21
C PRO A 24 14.40 -13.04 -8.90
N THR A 25 13.54 -12.16 -8.40
CA THR A 25 12.12 -12.42 -8.11
C THR A 25 11.29 -11.74 -9.20
N TYR A 26 10.37 -12.48 -9.81
CA TYR A 26 9.51 -11.97 -10.88
C TYR A 26 8.04 -12.08 -10.46
N ALA A 27 7.25 -11.05 -10.79
CA ALA A 27 5.80 -11.07 -10.68
C ALA A 27 5.20 -11.01 -12.09
N ASN A 28 4.16 -11.81 -12.36
CA ASN A 28 3.44 -11.72 -13.63
C ASN A 28 2.56 -10.45 -13.69
N ALA A 29 2.13 -10.04 -14.88
CA ALA A 29 1.38 -8.80 -15.07
C ALA A 29 0.05 -8.76 -14.30
N ASN A 30 -0.62 -9.90 -14.10
CA ASN A 30 -1.87 -9.96 -13.32
C ASN A 30 -1.59 -9.82 -11.82
N ALA A 31 -0.54 -10.47 -11.32
CA ALA A 31 -0.09 -10.31 -9.94
C ALA A 31 0.25 -8.83 -9.65
N LEU A 32 0.96 -8.16 -10.57
CA LEU A 32 1.25 -6.73 -10.44
C LEU A 32 -0.02 -5.88 -10.38
N LYS A 33 -0.99 -6.11 -11.28
CA LYS A 33 -2.28 -5.40 -11.27
C LYS A 33 -3.03 -5.60 -9.96
N LEU A 34 -3.09 -6.83 -9.46
CA LEU A 34 -3.75 -7.14 -8.18
C LEU A 34 -3.02 -6.48 -7.01
N SER A 35 -1.69 -6.45 -7.01
CA SER A 35 -0.92 -5.72 -6.00
C SER A 35 -1.20 -4.22 -6.02
N CYS A 36 -1.36 -3.61 -7.21
CA CYS A 36 -1.77 -2.21 -7.30
C CYS A 36 -3.15 -1.97 -6.68
N GLU A 37 -4.13 -2.84 -6.95
CA GLU A 37 -5.46 -2.73 -6.35
C GLU A 37 -5.44 -2.99 -4.84
N LEU A 38 -4.64 -3.94 -4.36
CA LEU A 38 -4.42 -4.17 -2.93
C LEU A 38 -3.91 -2.90 -2.24
N LEU A 39 -2.89 -2.23 -2.82
CA LEU A 39 -2.34 -0.99 -2.27
C LEU A 39 -3.37 0.15 -2.29
N ARG A 40 -4.21 0.23 -3.34
CA ARG A 40 -5.29 1.22 -3.39
C ARG A 40 -6.32 0.99 -2.28
N ILE A 41 -6.72 -0.25 -2.06
CA ILE A 41 -7.67 -0.62 -0.99
C ILE A 41 -7.03 -0.35 0.38
N PHE A 42 -5.79 -0.75 0.60
CA PHE A 42 -5.07 -0.51 1.86
C PHE A 42 -5.03 0.98 2.24
N ILE A 43 -4.67 1.85 1.28
CA ILE A 43 -4.65 3.31 1.50
C ILE A 43 -6.06 3.85 1.77
N THR A 44 -7.06 3.39 1.00
CA THR A 44 -8.44 3.85 1.13
C THR A 44 -9.02 3.49 2.50
N GLU A 45 -8.80 2.25 2.95
CA GLU A 45 -9.20 1.79 4.29
C GLU A 45 -8.53 2.60 5.40
N ALA A 46 -7.23 2.87 5.29
CA ALA A 46 -6.49 3.67 6.26
C ALA A 46 -7.09 5.08 6.39
N VAL A 47 -7.37 5.74 5.26
CA VAL A 47 -7.92 7.10 5.22
C VAL A 47 -9.36 7.13 5.75
N GLN A 48 -10.21 6.18 5.33
CA GLN A 48 -11.61 6.15 5.77
C GLN A 48 -11.73 5.94 7.28
N ARG A 49 -10.97 4.99 7.85
CA ARG A 49 -10.98 4.75 9.30
C ARG A 49 -10.44 5.93 10.08
N ALA A 50 -9.38 6.58 9.60
CA ALA A 50 -8.86 7.80 10.22
C ALA A 50 -9.85 8.98 10.12
N ALA A 51 -10.59 9.08 9.01
CA ALA A 51 -11.67 10.06 8.84
C ALA A 51 -12.80 9.83 9.84
N THR A 52 -13.23 8.58 10.05
CA THR A 52 -14.25 8.25 11.06
C THR A 52 -13.84 8.70 12.46
N ILE A 53 -12.56 8.57 12.84
CA ILE A 53 -12.08 9.11 14.13
C ILE A 53 -12.14 10.64 14.13
N ALA A 54 -11.64 11.31 13.09
CA ALA A 54 -11.67 12.78 13.01
C ALA A 54 -13.10 13.34 13.11
N GLU A 55 -14.05 12.70 12.41
CA GLU A 55 -15.48 13.05 12.45
C GLU A 55 -16.07 12.85 13.84
N ALA A 56 -15.73 11.75 14.53
CA ALA A 56 -16.18 11.49 15.89
C ALA A 56 -15.63 12.51 16.91
N GLU A 57 -14.46 13.11 16.63
CA GLU A 57 -13.89 14.21 17.42
C GLU A 57 -14.40 15.60 17.00
N GLY A 58 -15.20 15.68 15.93
CA GLY A 58 -15.70 16.95 15.38
C GLY A 58 -14.63 17.79 14.68
N VAL A 59 -13.52 17.18 14.26
CA VAL A 59 -12.40 17.85 13.59
C VAL A 59 -12.55 17.71 12.07
N SER A 60 -12.40 18.82 11.33
CA SER A 60 -12.58 18.85 9.87
C SER A 60 -11.37 18.38 9.05
N LYS A 61 -10.30 17.97 9.73
CA LYS A 61 -9.04 17.54 9.12
C LYS A 61 -8.53 16.28 9.80
N ILE A 62 -8.09 15.32 8.98
CA ILE A 62 -7.42 14.13 9.47
C ILE A 62 -6.00 14.51 9.89
N GLU A 63 -5.68 14.30 11.17
CA GLU A 63 -4.35 14.40 11.74
C GLU A 63 -3.67 13.04 11.84
N ALA A 64 -2.34 13.03 12.00
CA ALA A 64 -1.55 11.79 12.13
C ALA A 64 -1.99 10.93 13.32
N THR A 65 -2.45 11.56 14.40
CA THR A 65 -2.96 10.91 15.62
C THR A 65 -4.17 10.02 15.33
N HIS A 66 -5.05 10.38 14.39
CA HIS A 66 -6.17 9.53 13.99
C HIS A 66 -5.70 8.25 13.30
N LEU A 67 -4.67 8.36 12.46
CA LEU A 67 -4.05 7.21 11.78
C LEU A 67 -3.34 6.31 12.79
N GLU A 68 -2.56 6.87 13.72
CA GLU A 68 -1.84 6.10 14.75
C GLU A 68 -2.78 5.22 15.59
N ARG A 69 -4.02 5.68 15.84
CA ARG A 69 -5.02 4.91 16.60
C ARG A 69 -5.59 3.72 15.82
N ILE A 70 -5.78 3.84 14.51
CA ILE A 70 -6.32 2.73 13.69
C ILE A 70 -5.23 1.80 13.18
N LEU A 71 -3.96 2.23 13.24
CA LEU A 71 -2.81 1.51 12.69
C LEU A 71 -2.68 0.07 13.20
N PRO A 72 -2.84 -0.24 14.51
CA PRO A 72 -2.73 -1.62 14.98
C PRO A 72 -3.74 -2.56 14.33
N GLN A 73 -4.99 -2.12 14.16
CA GLN A 73 -6.02 -2.95 13.54
C GLN A 73 -5.87 -2.99 12.02
N LEU A 74 -5.49 -1.88 11.40
CA LEU A 74 -5.22 -1.83 9.96
C LEU A 74 -4.13 -2.83 9.55
N LEU A 75 -3.10 -3.01 10.37
CA LEU A 75 -2.03 -3.98 10.11
C LEU A 75 -2.42 -5.43 10.45
N LEU A 76 -3.51 -5.66 11.19
CA LEU A 76 -4.03 -7.01 11.47
C LEU A 76 -5.01 -7.48 10.39
N ASP A 77 -5.67 -6.55 9.71
CA ASP A 77 -6.65 -6.85 8.66
C ASP A 77 -5.99 -7.23 7.32
N PHE A 78 -4.68 -6.96 7.16
CA PHE A 78 -3.89 -7.20 5.95
C PHE A 78 -2.65 -8.04 6.25
#